data_AF-A0A962UJC8-F1
#
_entry.id   AF-A0A962UJC8-F1
#
_cell.length_a   1.000
_cell.length_b   1.000
_cell.length_c   1.000
_cell.angle_alpha   90.00
_cell.angle_beta   90.00
_cell.angle_gamma   90.00
#
_symmetry.space_group_name_H-M   'P 1'
#
loop_
_entity.id
_entity.type
_entity.pdbx_description
1 polymer ?
#
loop_
_entity_poly.entity_id
_entity_poly.type
_entity_poly.pdbx_seq_one_letter_code
_entity_poly.pdbx_strand_id
1 'polypeptide(L)'
;REAPWSMTVPMLLLCVVVFVTGVAPGLVLQYVAAAQQAIGFVPVDFILGGVEAGSGSLDMLWITAILFAGFGVGAVLFYLMGGRSRRVHQLDNYAGGHFLTADVQYQYSDNFYAGLMHRIKPWYRDTFAWAESALVSVLGVVSSAARGFFDQANPASWALVGTTVLMTWMMWHALA
;
A
#
# COMPACT_ATOMS: atom_id res chain seq x y z
N ARG A 1 -6.01 11.77 -27.95
CA ARG A 1 -6.02 10.33 -28.33
C ARG A 1 -6.44 9.58 -27.10
N GLU A 2 -7.37 8.65 -27.24
CA GLU A 2 -7.80 7.80 -26.13
C GLU A 2 -6.70 6.81 -25.74
N ALA A 3 -6.86 6.18 -24.57
CA ALA A 3 -5.89 5.21 -24.08
C ALA A 3 -5.74 4.04 -25.06
N PRO A 4 -4.51 3.55 -25.30
CA PRO A 4 -4.28 2.44 -26.22
C PRO A 4 -4.90 1.15 -25.69
N TRP A 5 -5.32 0.27 -26.60
CA TRP A 5 -5.99 -1.00 -26.28
C TRP A 5 -5.18 -1.90 -25.33
N SER A 6 -3.86 -1.89 -25.49
CA SER A 6 -2.92 -2.63 -24.62
C SER A 6 -2.96 -2.18 -23.16
N MET A 7 -3.45 -0.97 -22.86
CA MET A 7 -3.66 -0.47 -21.49
C MET A 7 -5.12 -0.60 -21.05
N THR A 8 -6.07 -0.29 -21.93
CA THR A 8 -7.51 -0.31 -21.60
C THR A 8 -7.99 -1.71 -21.21
N VAL A 9 -7.52 -2.76 -21.89
CA VAL A 9 -7.95 -4.14 -21.60
C VAL A 9 -7.54 -4.60 -20.19
N PRO A 10 -6.25 -4.50 -19.78
CA PRO A 10 -5.87 -4.81 -18.41
C PRO A 10 -6.64 -4.00 -17.35
N MET A 11 -6.86 -2.70 -17.61
CA MET A 11 -7.60 -1.85 -16.68
C MET A 11 -9.05 -2.33 -16.49
N LEU A 12 -9.77 -2.59 -17.59
CA LEU A 12 -11.15 -3.07 -17.51
C LEU A 12 -11.25 -4.45 -16.86
N LEU A 13 -10.30 -5.35 -17.13
CA LEU A 13 -10.25 -6.66 -16.47
C LEU A 13 -10.12 -6.49 -14.96
N LEU A 14 -9.16 -5.68 -14.50
CA LEU A 14 -8.97 -5.40 -13.07
C LEU A 14 -10.20 -4.73 -12.46
N CYS A 15 -10.82 -3.76 -13.16
CA CYS A 15 -12.07 -3.14 -12.71
C CYS A 15 -13.19 -4.18 -12.51
N VAL A 16 -13.37 -5.11 -13.45
CA VAL A 16 -14.39 -6.16 -13.34
C VAL A 16 -14.09 -7.09 -12.17
N VAL A 17 -12.84 -7.54 -12.02
CA VAL A 17 -12.45 -8.41 -10.90
C VAL A 17 -12.73 -7.71 -9.58
N VAL A 18 -12.22 -6.48 -9.40
CA VAL A 18 -12.41 -5.69 -8.17
C VAL A 18 -13.89 -5.44 -7.89
N PHE A 19 -14.68 -5.11 -8.92
CA PHE A 19 -16.11 -4.86 -8.76
C PHE A 19 -16.85 -6.13 -8.33
N VAL A 20 -16.64 -7.24 -9.01
CA VAL A 20 -17.31 -8.52 -8.70
C VAL A 20 -16.94 -9.01 -7.32
N THR A 21 -15.65 -9.02 -6.97
CA THR A 21 -15.19 -9.47 -5.64
C THR A 21 -15.54 -8.46 -4.55
N GLY A 22 -15.71 -7.19 -4.87
CA GLY A 22 -16.16 -6.17 -3.92
C GLY A 22 -17.66 -6.26 -3.61
N VAL A 23 -18.48 -6.57 -4.63
CA VAL A 23 -19.94 -6.76 -4.48
C VAL A 23 -20.26 -8.11 -3.84
N ALA A 24 -19.55 -9.17 -4.22
CA ALA A 24 -19.73 -10.52 -3.72
C ALA A 24 -18.42 -11.08 -3.15
N PRO A 25 -17.93 -10.57 -2.00
CA PRO A 25 -16.66 -11.00 -1.41
C PRO A 25 -16.68 -12.47 -0.98
N GLY A 26 -17.84 -13.08 -0.77
CA GLY A 26 -17.98 -14.51 -0.47
C GLY A 26 -17.27 -15.43 -1.48
N LEU A 27 -17.19 -15.01 -2.75
CA LEU A 27 -16.47 -15.73 -3.81
C LEU A 27 -14.97 -15.89 -3.50
N VAL A 28 -14.38 -14.93 -2.79
CA VAL A 28 -12.97 -14.97 -2.38
C VAL A 28 -12.83 -15.56 -0.98
N LEU A 29 -13.78 -15.25 -0.08
CA LEU A 29 -13.78 -15.74 1.30
C LEU A 29 -13.79 -17.27 1.39
N GLN A 30 -14.39 -17.97 0.42
CA GLN A 30 -14.33 -19.44 0.37
C GLN A 30 -12.88 -19.98 0.35
N TYR A 31 -11.97 -19.32 -0.38
CA TYR A 31 -10.57 -19.74 -0.47
C TYR A 31 -9.81 -19.36 0.80
N VAL A 32 -10.14 -18.22 1.39
CA VAL A 32 -9.58 -17.79 2.68
C VAL A 32 -9.99 -18.76 3.79
N ALA A 33 -11.27 -19.16 3.83
CA ALA A 33 -11.79 -20.13 4.78
C ALA A 33 -11.10 -21.49 4.63
N ALA A 34 -10.91 -21.99 3.39
CA ALA A 34 -10.16 -23.21 3.13
C ALA A 34 -8.70 -23.11 3.63
N ALA A 35 -8.04 -21.97 3.43
CA ALA A 35 -6.70 -21.72 3.94
C ALA A 35 -6.65 -21.67 5.47
N GLN A 36 -7.66 -21.07 6.13
CA GLN A 36 -7.79 -21.05 7.59
C GLN A 36 -7.94 -22.47 8.16
N GLN A 37 -8.80 -23.29 7.55
CA GLN A 37 -8.97 -24.70 7.94
C GLN A 37 -7.67 -25.49 7.82
N ALA A 38 -6.91 -25.27 6.73
CA ALA A 38 -5.65 -25.97 6.50
C ALA A 38 -4.59 -25.67 7.57
N ILE A 39 -4.67 -24.52 8.24
CA ILE A 39 -3.74 -24.09 9.31
C ILE A 39 -4.32 -24.40 10.71
N GLY A 40 -5.50 -25.03 10.79
CA GLY A 40 -6.14 -25.43 12.04
C GLY A 40 -6.95 -24.32 12.75
N PHE A 41 -7.26 -23.23 12.05
CA PHE A 41 -8.13 -22.17 12.57
C PHE A 41 -9.60 -22.46 12.28
N VAL A 42 -10.47 -22.01 13.19
CA VAL A 42 -11.91 -21.98 12.95
C VAL A 42 -12.20 -20.90 11.91
N PRO A 43 -12.80 -21.25 10.76
CA PRO A 43 -13.12 -20.27 9.73
C PRO A 43 -14.17 -19.28 10.20
N VAL A 44 -14.13 -18.10 9.63
CA VAL A 44 -15.15 -17.09 9.84
C VAL A 44 -16.41 -17.50 9.08
N ASP A 45 -17.59 -17.39 9.70
CA ASP A 45 -18.85 -17.61 9.02
C ASP A 45 -19.08 -16.53 7.95
N PHE A 46 -19.41 -16.96 6.74
CA PHE A 46 -19.55 -16.04 5.61
C PHE A 46 -20.75 -16.42 4.73
N ILE A 47 -21.31 -15.39 4.11
CA ILE A 47 -22.32 -15.47 3.06
C ILE A 47 -21.73 -14.92 1.75
N LEU A 48 -22.48 -15.00 0.65
CA LEU A 48 -22.02 -14.45 -0.62
C LEU A 48 -21.67 -12.95 -0.53
N GLY A 49 -22.46 -12.19 0.22
CA GLY A 49 -22.28 -10.75 0.42
C GLY A 49 -21.17 -10.36 1.40
N GLY A 50 -20.60 -11.29 2.18
CA GLY A 50 -19.57 -10.93 3.16
C GLY A 50 -19.56 -11.84 4.37
N VAL A 51 -19.32 -11.23 5.53
CA VAL A 51 -19.01 -11.94 6.78
C VAL A 51 -20.18 -11.83 7.73
N GLU A 52 -20.53 -12.94 8.37
CA GLU A 52 -21.48 -12.97 9.48
C GLU A 52 -20.71 -13.13 10.79
N ALA A 53 -20.81 -12.13 11.67
CA ALA A 53 -20.22 -12.18 13.00
C ALA A 53 -21.22 -11.71 14.04
N GLY A 54 -21.16 -12.29 15.24
CA GLY A 54 -22.05 -11.93 16.35
C GLY A 54 -21.88 -10.47 16.83
N SER A 55 -20.75 -9.83 16.52
CA SER A 55 -20.49 -8.41 16.79
C SER A 55 -21.00 -7.46 15.69
N GLY A 56 -21.50 -8.00 14.58
CA GLY A 56 -22.00 -7.26 13.42
C GLY A 56 -21.69 -7.99 12.11
N SER A 57 -22.66 -8.07 11.22
CA SER A 57 -22.51 -8.66 9.89
C SER A 57 -22.22 -7.61 8.82
N LEU A 58 -21.48 -8.00 7.80
CA LEU A 58 -21.20 -7.22 6.61
C LEU A 58 -21.85 -7.90 5.40
N ASP A 59 -22.81 -7.23 4.79
CA ASP A 59 -23.40 -7.66 3.51
C ASP A 59 -23.19 -6.59 2.43
N MET A 60 -22.20 -6.83 1.58
CA MET A 60 -21.85 -5.97 0.46
C MET A 60 -22.89 -6.00 -0.67
N LEU A 61 -23.69 -7.06 -0.81
CA LEU A 61 -24.78 -7.06 -1.80
C LEU A 61 -25.83 -6.03 -1.42
N TRP A 62 -26.21 -5.97 -0.14
CA TRP A 62 -27.12 -4.94 0.36
C TRP A 62 -26.52 -3.54 0.28
N ILE A 63 -25.29 -3.36 0.75
CA ILE A 63 -24.62 -2.04 0.74
C ILE A 63 -24.52 -1.50 -0.69
N THR A 64 -24.07 -2.33 -1.64
CA THR A 64 -23.93 -1.92 -3.03
C THR A 64 -25.29 -1.69 -3.69
N ALA A 65 -26.29 -2.53 -3.44
CA ALA A 65 -27.65 -2.33 -3.95
C ALA A 65 -28.25 -1.00 -3.46
N ILE A 66 -28.11 -0.68 -2.18
CA ILE A 66 -28.61 0.59 -1.60
C ILE A 66 -27.83 1.78 -2.19
N LEU A 67 -26.51 1.67 -2.36
CA LEU A 67 -25.71 2.71 -3.00
C LEU A 67 -26.16 3.00 -4.43
N PHE A 68 -26.34 1.95 -5.25
CA PHE A 68 -26.81 2.09 -6.63
C PHE A 68 -28.26 2.58 -6.70
N ALA A 69 -29.13 2.16 -5.79
CA ALA A 69 -30.46 2.72 -5.65
C ALA A 69 -30.41 4.22 -5.35
N GLY A 70 -29.51 4.64 -4.44
CA GLY A 70 -29.25 6.06 -4.14
C GLY A 70 -28.78 6.86 -5.35
N PHE A 71 -27.83 6.32 -6.14
CA PHE A 71 -27.43 6.92 -7.41
C PHE A 71 -28.59 6.98 -8.42
N GLY A 72 -29.43 5.94 -8.48
CA GLY A 72 -30.61 5.90 -9.32
C GLY A 72 -31.61 6.99 -8.96
N VAL A 73 -31.93 7.15 -7.66
CA VAL A 73 -32.79 8.22 -7.15
C VAL A 73 -32.18 9.58 -7.47
N GLY A 74 -30.88 9.78 -7.20
CA GLY A 74 -30.18 11.01 -7.55
C GLY A 74 -30.25 11.32 -9.05
N ALA A 75 -30.05 10.32 -9.90
CA ALA A 75 -30.12 10.48 -11.34
C ALA A 75 -31.53 10.88 -11.81
N VAL A 76 -32.58 10.30 -11.23
CA VAL A 76 -33.97 10.70 -11.50
C VAL A 76 -34.19 12.15 -11.09
N LEU A 77 -33.78 12.54 -9.88
CA LEU A 77 -33.97 13.90 -9.38
C LEU A 77 -33.23 14.95 -10.24
N PHE A 78 -31.98 14.70 -10.60
CA PHE A 78 -31.13 15.71 -11.26
C PHE A 78 -31.24 15.69 -12.79
N TYR A 79 -31.41 14.53 -13.43
CA TYR A 79 -31.44 14.44 -14.89
C TYR A 79 -32.85 14.34 -15.46
N LEU A 80 -33.82 13.79 -14.70
CA LEU A 80 -35.19 13.59 -15.20
C LEU A 80 -36.16 14.66 -14.67
N MET A 81 -36.06 14.99 -13.39
CA MET A 81 -36.88 16.03 -12.74
C MET A 81 -36.17 17.40 -12.65
N GLY A 82 -34.88 17.45 -12.98
CA GLY A 82 -34.11 18.68 -13.00
C GLY A 82 -34.51 19.60 -14.16
N GLY A 83 -34.30 20.91 -13.96
CA GLY A 83 -34.47 21.90 -15.01
C GLY A 83 -33.45 21.75 -16.16
N ARG A 84 -33.53 22.63 -17.16
CA ARG A 84 -32.61 22.59 -18.31
C ARG A 84 -31.16 22.76 -17.85
N SER A 85 -30.32 21.75 -18.13
CA SER A 85 -28.89 21.83 -17.91
C SER A 85 -28.22 22.58 -19.07
N ARG A 86 -27.21 23.39 -18.73
CA ARG A 86 -26.34 24.07 -19.71
C ARG A 86 -24.89 23.68 -19.42
N ARG A 87 -24.17 23.26 -20.45
CA ARG A 87 -22.72 23.06 -20.36
C ARG A 87 -22.04 24.43 -20.44
N VAL A 88 -21.13 24.68 -19.51
CA VAL A 88 -20.37 25.93 -19.39
C VAL A 88 -18.90 25.63 -19.59
N HIS A 89 -18.12 26.58 -20.09
CA HIS A 89 -16.70 26.38 -20.34
C HIS A 89 -15.91 26.26 -19.03
N GLN A 90 -14.82 25.49 -19.00
CA GLN A 90 -14.04 25.28 -17.77
C GLN A 90 -13.33 26.55 -17.27
N LEU A 91 -13.09 27.52 -18.15
CA LEU A 91 -12.51 28.82 -17.80
C LEU A 91 -13.56 29.80 -17.25
N ASP A 92 -14.86 29.50 -17.38
CA ASP A 92 -15.93 30.28 -16.74
C ASP A 92 -16.15 29.77 -15.30
N ASN A 93 -15.06 29.60 -14.56
CA ASN A 93 -15.07 29.09 -13.19
C ASN A 93 -14.94 30.23 -12.18
N TYR A 94 -15.27 29.95 -10.93
CA TYR A 94 -15.14 30.90 -9.85
C TYR A 94 -13.67 31.22 -9.57
N ALA A 95 -13.22 32.43 -9.88
CA ALA A 95 -11.88 32.92 -9.56
C ALA A 95 -11.92 34.23 -8.77
N GLY A 96 -12.80 34.31 -7.76
CA GLY A 96 -12.94 35.50 -6.91
C GLY A 96 -13.34 36.77 -7.68
N GLY A 97 -14.07 36.62 -8.80
CA GLY A 97 -14.47 37.72 -9.67
C GLY A 97 -13.48 38.03 -10.81
N HIS A 98 -12.35 37.32 -10.91
CA HIS A 98 -11.42 37.47 -12.02
C HIS A 98 -11.75 36.52 -13.19
N PHE A 99 -11.31 36.89 -14.39
CA PHE A 99 -11.39 36.02 -15.56
C PHE A 99 -10.23 35.02 -15.56
N LEU A 100 -10.53 33.76 -15.86
CA LEU A 100 -9.51 32.73 -16.08
C LEU A 100 -9.19 32.63 -17.56
N THR A 101 -7.91 32.46 -17.83
CA THR A 101 -7.37 32.28 -19.18
C THR A 101 -6.51 31.03 -19.20
N ALA A 102 -6.33 30.44 -20.38
CA ALA A 102 -5.64 29.13 -20.52
C ALA A 102 -4.15 29.17 -20.14
N ASP A 103 -3.55 30.36 -20.10
CA ASP A 103 -2.18 30.61 -19.66
C ASP A 103 -2.02 30.57 -18.14
N VAL A 104 -3.10 30.73 -17.37
CA VAL A 104 -3.05 30.69 -15.91
C VAL A 104 -3.36 29.27 -15.41
N GLN A 105 -2.40 28.67 -14.72
CA GLN A 105 -2.60 27.38 -14.06
C GLN A 105 -3.49 27.55 -12.82
N TYR A 106 -4.79 27.41 -13.01
CA TYR A 106 -5.76 27.52 -11.91
C TYR A 106 -5.76 26.28 -11.00
N GLN A 107 -5.46 25.10 -11.54
CA GLN A 107 -5.37 23.87 -10.75
C GLN A 107 -4.10 23.86 -9.89
N TYR A 108 -4.27 23.66 -8.58
CA TYR A 108 -3.15 23.44 -7.68
C TYR A 108 -2.50 22.08 -7.97
N SER A 109 -1.28 22.10 -8.52
CA SER A 109 -0.52 20.91 -8.92
C SER A 109 0.84 20.81 -8.24
N ASP A 110 1.35 21.91 -7.68
CA ASP A 110 2.61 21.93 -6.94
C ASP A 110 2.37 21.77 -5.43
N ASN A 111 3.13 20.88 -4.80
CA ASN A 111 3.15 20.64 -3.36
C ASN A 111 1.76 20.61 -2.70
N PHE A 112 0.83 19.80 -3.24
CA PHE A 112 -0.57 19.73 -2.79
C PHE A 112 -0.73 19.62 -1.26
N TYR A 113 0.18 18.88 -0.62
CA TYR A 113 0.16 18.60 0.81
C TYR A 113 1.02 19.56 1.65
N ALA A 114 1.35 20.77 1.16
CA ALA A 114 2.21 21.72 1.87
C ALA A 114 1.78 21.98 3.33
N GLY A 115 0.48 22.15 3.56
CA GLY A 115 -0.07 22.40 4.90
C GLY A 115 0.07 21.19 5.84
N LEU A 116 -0.16 19.98 5.33
CA LEU A 116 0.07 18.74 6.07
C LEU A 116 1.57 18.57 6.37
N MET A 117 2.40 18.77 5.34
CA MET A 117 3.84 18.64 5.44
C MET A 117 4.40 19.63 6.46
N HIS A 118 3.90 20.86 6.55
CA HIS A 118 4.31 21.80 7.59
C HIS A 118 4.18 21.23 9.02
N ARG A 119 3.20 20.36 9.27
CA ARG A 119 2.97 19.73 10.58
C ARG A 119 3.83 18.48 10.81
N ILE A 120 3.92 17.60 9.82
CA ILE A 120 4.56 16.28 9.98
C ILE A 120 6.02 16.24 9.51
N LYS A 121 6.49 17.28 8.81
CA LYS A 121 7.84 17.32 8.21
C LYS A 121 8.96 16.99 9.18
N PRO A 122 8.97 17.46 10.45
CA PRO A 122 10.06 17.11 11.35
C PRO A 122 10.16 15.60 11.65
N TRP A 123 9.06 14.85 11.49
CA TRP A 123 8.98 13.41 11.81
C TRP A 123 9.15 12.53 10.58
N TYR A 124 8.91 13.09 9.39
CA TYR A 124 8.88 12.33 8.14
C TYR A 124 10.10 12.59 7.26
N ARG A 125 10.80 13.72 7.42
CA ARG A 125 11.81 14.15 6.42
C ARG A 125 12.99 13.19 6.37
N ASP A 126 13.01 12.39 5.32
CA ASP A 126 14.08 11.50 4.89
C ASP A 126 14.57 10.57 6.00
N THR A 127 13.78 10.36 7.05
CA THR A 127 14.20 9.57 8.22
C THR A 127 14.46 8.12 7.82
N PHE A 128 13.65 7.57 6.92
CA PHE A 128 13.86 6.22 6.38
C PHE A 128 15.05 6.15 5.41
N ALA A 129 15.20 7.13 4.51
CA ALA A 129 16.35 7.17 3.60
C ALA A 129 17.68 7.37 4.35
N TRP A 130 17.66 8.21 5.39
CA TRP A 130 18.76 8.38 6.33
C TRP A 130 19.03 7.09 7.10
N ALA A 131 18.01 6.41 7.63
CA ALA A 131 18.19 5.16 8.37
C ALA A 131 18.75 4.04 7.47
N GLU A 132 18.27 3.94 6.23
CA GLU A 132 18.78 2.99 5.23
C GLU A 132 20.23 3.29 4.87
N SER A 133 20.56 4.54 4.56
CA SER A 133 21.96 4.93 4.28
C SER A 133 22.88 4.73 5.47
N ALA A 134 22.40 4.94 6.70
CA ALA A 134 23.15 4.65 7.92
C ALA A 134 23.39 3.14 8.09
N LEU A 135 22.38 2.30 7.87
CA LEU A 135 22.52 0.84 7.90
C LEU A 135 23.49 0.32 6.85
N VAL A 136 23.39 0.82 5.61
CA VAL A 136 24.31 0.49 4.52
C VAL A 136 25.73 0.90 4.88
N SER A 137 25.91 2.08 5.48
CA SER A 137 27.23 2.56 5.92
C SER A 137 27.83 1.67 7.02
N VAL A 138 27.03 1.28 8.01
CA VAL A 138 27.46 0.37 9.09
C VAL A 138 27.84 -1.00 8.53
N LEU A 139 27.00 -1.59 7.67
CA LEU A 139 27.31 -2.86 7.01
C LEU A 139 28.57 -2.76 6.13
N GLY A 140 28.78 -1.61 5.47
CA GLY A 140 30.00 -1.33 4.71
C GLY A 140 31.25 -1.36 5.58
N VAL A 141 31.20 -0.74 6.77
CA VAL A 141 32.30 -0.77 7.75
C VAL A 141 32.53 -2.17 8.30
N VAL A 142 31.47 -2.91 8.65
CA VAL A 142 31.59 -4.30 9.12
C VAL A 142 32.19 -5.18 8.01
N SER A 143 31.75 -5.02 6.77
CA SER A 143 32.28 -5.76 5.62
C SER A 143 33.75 -5.44 5.37
N SER A 144 34.17 -4.17 5.48
CA SER A 144 35.57 -3.80 5.27
C SER A 144 36.47 -4.31 6.40
N ALA A 145 35.99 -4.28 7.64
CA ALA A 145 36.68 -4.88 8.79
C ALA A 145 36.79 -6.41 8.66
N ALA A 146 35.71 -7.09 8.26
CA ALA A 146 35.71 -8.53 8.05
C ALA A 146 36.69 -8.94 6.93
N ARG A 147 36.68 -8.24 5.78
CA ARG A 147 37.69 -8.47 4.73
C ARG A 147 39.09 -8.19 5.23
N GLY A 148 39.30 -7.09 5.96
CA GLY A 148 40.59 -6.79 6.57
C GLY A 148 41.08 -7.87 7.53
N PHE A 149 40.19 -8.56 8.23
CA PHE A 149 40.54 -9.66 9.13
C PHE A 149 40.84 -10.97 8.37
N PHE A 150 40.01 -11.33 7.39
CA PHE A 150 40.11 -12.60 6.66
C PHE A 150 41.14 -12.56 5.52
N ASP A 151 41.27 -11.44 4.81
CA ASP A 151 42.20 -11.28 3.68
C ASP A 151 43.61 -10.87 4.14
N GLN A 152 43.80 -10.54 5.43
CA GLN A 152 45.14 -10.36 5.99
C GLN A 152 45.89 -11.71 5.91
N ALA A 153 46.83 -11.79 4.96
CA ALA A 153 47.74 -12.92 4.78
C ALA A 153 48.82 -13.00 5.88
N ASN A 154 48.42 -12.78 7.15
CA ASN A 154 49.30 -12.94 8.29
C ASN A 154 49.01 -14.30 8.96
N PRO A 155 49.88 -15.32 8.80
CA PRO A 155 49.64 -16.65 9.36
C PRO A 155 49.55 -16.65 10.90
N ALA A 156 50.09 -15.63 11.57
CA ALA A 156 50.03 -15.51 13.02
C ALA A 156 48.60 -15.23 13.54
N SER A 157 47.76 -14.47 12.83
CA SER A 157 46.37 -14.20 13.26
C SER A 157 45.51 -15.46 13.16
N TRP A 158 45.67 -16.23 12.09
CA TRP A 158 44.99 -17.52 11.91
C TRP A 158 45.40 -18.57 12.95
N ALA A 159 46.69 -18.63 13.31
CA ALA A 159 47.16 -19.49 14.39
C ALA A 159 46.58 -19.10 15.76
N LEU A 160 46.41 -17.80 16.01
CA LEU A 160 45.78 -17.26 17.23
C LEU A 160 44.29 -17.61 17.32
N VAL A 161 43.56 -17.48 16.20
CA VAL A 161 42.14 -17.90 16.11
C VAL A 161 42.01 -19.40 16.32
N GLY A 162 42.87 -20.22 15.68
CA GLY A 162 42.84 -21.67 15.84
C GLY A 162 43.12 -22.11 17.29
N THR A 163 44.11 -21.51 17.93
CA THR A 163 44.46 -21.83 19.33
C THR A 163 43.38 -21.39 20.32
N THR A 164 42.75 -20.22 20.12
CA THR A 164 41.63 -19.77 20.96
C THR A 164 40.40 -20.67 20.82
N VAL A 165 40.03 -21.09 19.60
CA VAL A 165 38.92 -22.03 19.36
C VAL A 165 39.21 -23.39 20.00
N LEU A 166 40.42 -23.93 19.87
CA LEU A 166 40.81 -25.20 20.49
C LEU A 166 40.75 -25.11 22.02
N MET A 167 41.28 -24.03 22.61
CA MET A 167 41.24 -23.83 24.06
C MET A 167 39.80 -23.70 24.58
N THR A 168 38.94 -22.95 23.90
CA THR A 168 37.52 -22.84 24.29
C THR A 168 36.79 -24.17 24.16
N TRP A 169 37.07 -24.96 23.13
CA TRP A 169 36.51 -26.29 22.95
C TRP A 169 36.96 -27.27 24.05
N MET A 170 38.26 -27.27 24.40
CA MET A 170 38.79 -28.08 25.49
C MET A 170 38.20 -27.67 26.85
N MET A 171 38.07 -26.36 27.12
CA MET A 171 37.44 -25.87 28.35
C MET A 171 35.96 -26.23 28.44
N TRP A 172 35.22 -26.19 27.33
CA TRP A 172 33.82 -26.61 27.29
C TRP A 172 33.66 -28.08 27.66
N HIS A 173 34.50 -28.97 27.11
CA HIS A 173 34.49 -30.40 27.44
C HIS A 173 35.02 -30.73 28.85
N ALA A 174 35.79 -29.83 29.47
CA ALA A 174 36.25 -29.99 30.84
C ALA A 174 35.23 -29.50 31.88
N LEU A 175 34.23 -28.70 31.46
CA LEU A 175 33.18 -28.11 32.31
C LEU A 175 31.80 -28.75 32.12
N ALA A 176 31.62 -29.59 31.10
CA ALA A 176 30.43 -30.41 30.84
C ALA A 176 30.61 -31.83 31.36
#